data_AF-A0A955BE17-F1
#
_entry.id   AF-A0A955BE17-F1
#
_cell.length_a   1.000
_cell.length_b   1.000
_cell.length_c   1.000
_cell.angle_alpha   90.00
_cell.angle_beta   90.00
_cell.angle_gamma   90.00
#
_symmetry.space_group_name_H-M   'P 1'
#
loop_
_entity.id
_entity.type
_entity.pdbx_description
1 polymer ?
#
loop_
_entity_poly.entity_id
_entity_poly.type
_entity_poly.pdbx_seq_one_letter_code
_entity_poly.pdbx_strand_id
1 'polypeptide(L)'
;MTQNKLPLVTFDPSGCFVSGTKLERAAFDQLAPRLEAARRETLDVDMRLLDDPASIPAEKQPLDARFIDMPERILSEYRQSRDSSELGRILATANRLRDQVDRVVVLGIGGSYM
;
A
#
# COMPACT_ATOMS: atom_id res chain seq x y z
N MET A 1 -9.60 -24.03 16.69
CA MET A 1 -8.23 -23.50 16.57
C MET A 1 -8.31 -21.99 16.50
N THR A 2 -8.12 -21.30 17.63
CA THR A 2 -8.06 -19.84 17.69
C THR A 2 -6.75 -19.39 17.06
N GLN A 3 -6.80 -18.83 15.84
CA GLN A 3 -5.62 -18.23 15.24
C GLN A 3 -5.14 -17.10 16.15
N ASN A 4 -3.93 -17.26 16.67
CA ASN A 4 -3.22 -16.22 17.38
C ASN A 4 -2.88 -15.13 16.36
N LYS A 5 -3.79 -14.16 16.14
CA LYS A 5 -3.50 -12.99 15.31
C LYS A 5 -2.35 -12.26 16.01
N LEU A 6 -1.16 -12.30 15.40
CA LEU A 6 -0.10 -11.37 15.76
C LEU A 6 -0.69 -9.96 15.78
N PRO A 7 -0.42 -9.14 16.81
CA PRO A 7 -0.89 -7.76 16.81
C PRO A 7 -0.34 -7.08 15.55
N LEU A 8 -1.23 -6.39 14.83
CA LEU A 8 -0.84 -5.51 13.73
C LEU A 8 0.11 -4.42 14.27
N VAL A 9 0.81 -3.75 13.36
CA VAL A 9 1.65 -2.60 13.70
C VAL A 9 0.83 -1.59 14.52
N THR A 10 1.38 -1.13 15.65
CA THR A 10 0.78 -0.12 16.51
C THR A 10 1.54 1.20 16.37
N PHE A 11 0.83 2.32 16.51
CA PHE A 11 1.41 3.66 16.47
C PHE A 11 1.23 4.34 17.83
N ASP A 12 2.32 4.75 18.46
CA ASP A 12 2.32 5.53 19.69
C ASP A 12 3.10 6.85 19.49
N PRO A 13 2.41 8.00 19.36
CA PRO A 13 3.05 9.30 19.22
C PRO A 13 3.43 9.94 20.56
N SER A 14 3.24 9.27 21.71
CA SER A 14 3.39 9.88 23.04
C SER A 14 4.76 10.54 23.25
N GLY A 15 5.84 9.93 22.75
CA GLY A 15 7.20 10.45 22.84
C GLY A 15 7.49 11.70 21.99
N CYS A 16 6.58 12.11 21.12
CA CYS A 16 6.74 13.30 20.28
C CYS A 16 6.14 14.57 20.90
N PHE A 17 5.38 14.46 21.99
CA PHE A 17 4.69 15.61 22.57
C PHE A 17 5.57 16.41 23.52
N VAL A 18 5.66 17.72 23.30
CA VAL A 18 6.49 18.63 24.10
C VAL A 18 5.65 19.82 24.59
N SER A 19 5.42 19.88 25.90
CA SER A 19 4.66 20.95 26.55
C SER A 19 5.30 22.33 26.36
N GLY A 20 4.49 23.36 26.15
CA GLY A 20 4.94 24.73 25.92
C GLY A 20 5.45 24.97 24.49
N THR A 21 5.24 24.03 23.57
CA THR A 21 5.64 24.15 22.16
C THR A 21 4.45 23.94 21.23
N LYS A 22 4.67 24.04 19.91
CA LYS A 22 3.65 23.71 18.90
C LYS A 22 3.44 22.21 18.72
N LEU A 23 4.21 21.36 19.40
CA LEU A 23 4.13 19.89 19.36
C LEU A 23 3.34 19.34 20.54
N GLU A 24 2.27 20.02 20.94
CA GLU A 24 1.38 19.53 22.00
C GLU A 24 0.34 18.56 21.44
N ARG A 25 -0.18 17.68 22.31
CA ARG A 25 -1.28 16.77 21.95
C ARG A 25 -2.47 17.51 21.35
N ALA A 26 -2.84 18.66 21.91
CA ALA A 26 -3.95 19.46 21.40
C ALA A 26 -3.74 19.93 19.95
N ALA A 27 -2.50 20.24 19.56
CA ALA A 27 -2.17 20.61 18.18
C ALA A 27 -2.24 19.40 17.24
N PHE A 28 -1.86 18.21 17.72
CA PHE A 28 -2.02 16.96 16.97
C PHE A 28 -3.51 16.63 16.75
N ASP A 29 -4.33 16.75 17.79
CA ASP A 29 -5.78 16.48 17.70
C ASP A 29 -6.47 17.41 16.69
N GLN A 30 -5.99 18.64 16.54
CA GLN A 30 -6.49 19.59 15.53
C GLN A 30 -6.21 19.18 14.07
N LEU A 31 -5.30 18.22 13.83
CA LEU A 31 -5.06 17.69 12.48
C LEU A 31 -6.18 16.75 12.02
N ALA A 32 -6.97 16.19 12.94
CA ALA A 32 -7.94 15.15 12.64
C ALA A 32 -8.88 15.48 11.47
N PRO A 33 -9.51 16.67 11.38
CA PRO A 33 -10.40 16.99 10.26
C PRO A 33 -9.67 17.00 8.90
N ARG A 34 -8.41 17.44 8.87
CA ARG A 34 -7.61 17.49 7.64
C ARG A 34 -7.14 16.09 7.24
N LEU A 35 -6.78 15.25 8.20
CA LEU A 35 -6.42 13.86 7.96
C LEU A 35 -7.62 13.05 7.45
N GLU A 36 -8.81 13.26 8.00
CA GLU A 36 -10.03 12.63 7.48
C GLU A 36 -10.41 13.13 6.08
N ALA A 37 -10.16 14.40 5.78
CA ALA A 37 -10.32 14.91 4.41
C ALA A 37 -9.36 14.22 3.44
N ALA A 38 -8.07 14.12 3.78
CA ALA A 38 -7.07 13.40 2.97
C ALA A 38 -7.42 11.92 2.81
N ARG A 39 -7.87 11.26 3.89
CA ARG A 39 -8.30 9.86 3.84
C ARG A 39 -9.45 9.65 2.86
N ARG A 40 -10.48 10.51 2.90
CA ARG A 40 -11.61 10.43 1.95
C ARG A 40 -11.20 10.71 0.52
N GLU A 41 -10.31 11.68 0.31
CA GLU A 41 -9.76 11.97 -1.02
C GLU A 41 -9.09 10.72 -1.59
N THR A 42 -8.13 10.15 -0.85
CA THR A 42 -7.35 9.00 -1.31
C THR A 42 -8.18 7.72 -1.45
N LEU A 43 -9.04 7.41 -0.49
CA LEU A 43 -9.75 6.12 -0.48
C LEU A 43 -11.06 6.14 -1.28
N ASP A 44 -11.73 7.30 -1.37
CA ASP A 44 -13.04 7.38 -2.00
C ASP A 44 -12.99 8.11 -3.35
N VAL A 45 -12.32 9.26 -3.43
CA VAL A 45 -12.33 10.10 -4.64
C VAL A 45 -11.36 9.56 -5.67
N ASP A 46 -10.09 9.37 -5.30
CA ASP A 46 -9.03 8.94 -6.21
C ASP A 46 -9.28 7.52 -6.73
N MET A 47 -9.74 6.62 -5.87
CA MET A 47 -10.11 5.26 -6.29
C MET A 47 -11.23 5.25 -7.34
N ARG A 48 -12.25 6.13 -7.23
CA ARG A 48 -13.30 6.24 -8.25
C ARG A 48 -12.80 6.84 -9.56
N LEU A 49 -11.84 7.77 -9.51
CA LEU A 49 -11.23 8.35 -10.72
C LEU A 49 -10.44 7.31 -11.53
N LEU A 50 -9.93 6.25 -10.88
CA LEU A 50 -9.24 5.17 -11.57
C LEU A 50 -10.15 4.27 -12.42
N ASP A 51 -11.46 4.27 -12.15
CA ASP A 51 -12.47 3.53 -12.92
C ASP A 51 -12.83 4.24 -14.23
N ASP A 52 -12.64 5.56 -14.30
CA ASP A 52 -12.80 6.37 -15.51
C ASP A 52 -11.57 7.27 -15.73
N PRO A 53 -10.51 6.74 -16.37
CA PRO A 53 -9.28 7.49 -16.60
C PRO A 53 -9.44 8.80 -17.38
N ALA A 54 -10.50 8.93 -18.19
CA ALA A 54 -10.78 10.17 -18.93
C ALA A 54 -11.25 11.31 -18.01
N SER A 55 -11.72 10.98 -16.81
CA SER A 55 -12.19 11.93 -15.80
C SER A 55 -11.08 12.46 -14.88
N ILE A 56 -9.85 11.93 -14.97
CA ILE A 56 -8.74 12.31 -14.08
C ILE A 56 -8.32 13.77 -14.37
N PRO A 57 -8.41 14.68 -13.39
CA PRO A 57 -7.97 16.07 -13.54
C PRO A 57 -6.49 16.17 -13.92
N ALA A 58 -6.12 17.18 -14.71
CA ALA A 58 -4.76 17.33 -15.24
C ALA A 58 -3.69 17.42 -14.12
N GLU A 59 -4.03 18.09 -13.01
CA GLU A 59 -3.18 18.22 -11.83
C GLU A 59 -2.95 16.90 -11.08
N LYS A 60 -3.78 15.88 -11.35
CA LYS A 60 -3.67 14.53 -10.78
C LYS A 60 -3.09 13.52 -11.76
N GLN A 61 -2.54 13.95 -12.90
CA GLN A 61 -1.92 13.03 -13.87
C GLN A 61 -0.40 12.92 -13.66
N PRO A 62 0.16 11.71 -13.46
CA PRO A 62 -0.53 10.42 -13.34
C PRO A 62 -1.20 10.23 -11.97
N LEU A 63 -2.38 9.62 -11.96
CA LEU A 63 -3.06 9.28 -10.71
C LEU A 63 -2.51 7.95 -10.18
N ASP A 64 -1.73 8.03 -9.12
CA ASP A 64 -1.09 6.87 -8.51
C ASP A 64 -1.82 6.46 -7.23
N ALA A 65 -2.90 5.69 -7.39
CA ALA A 65 -3.71 5.16 -6.26
C ALA A 65 -3.99 3.65 -6.37
N ARG A 66 -3.59 2.98 -7.47
CA ARG A 66 -3.86 1.55 -7.72
C ARG A 66 -3.16 0.60 -6.75
N PHE A 67 -2.24 1.10 -5.91
CA PHE A 67 -1.62 0.28 -4.88
C PHE A 67 -2.54 0.03 -3.68
N ILE A 68 -3.63 0.79 -3.51
CA ILE A 68 -4.53 0.69 -2.35
C ILE A 68 -5.31 -0.62 -2.37
N ASP A 69 -5.92 -0.98 -3.51
CA ASP A 69 -6.70 -2.20 -3.71
C ASP A 69 -5.85 -3.39 -4.17
N MET A 70 -4.62 -3.13 -4.65
CA MET A 70 -3.69 -4.14 -5.16
C MET A 70 -3.52 -5.37 -4.25
N PRO A 71 -3.32 -5.26 -2.92
CA PRO A 71 -3.11 -6.44 -2.08
C PRO A 71 -4.31 -7.40 -2.10
N GLU A 72 -5.53 -6.86 -1.96
CA GLU A 72 -6.75 -7.67 -1.98
C GLU A 72 -7.00 -8.25 -3.37
N ARG A 73 -6.84 -7.43 -4.42
CA ARG A 73 -7.00 -7.84 -5.81
C ARG A 73 -6.08 -9.02 -6.16
N ILE A 74 -4.76 -8.87 -5.95
CA ILE A 74 -3.77 -9.91 -6.29
C ILE A 74 -4.03 -11.21 -5.50
N LEU A 75 -4.41 -11.12 -4.23
CA LEU A 75 -4.73 -12.29 -3.41
C LEU A 75 -6.04 -12.97 -3.85
N SER A 76 -7.06 -12.19 -4.21
CA SER A 76 -8.33 -12.70 -4.72
C SER A 76 -8.15 -13.42 -6.05
N GLU A 77 -7.44 -12.80 -7.00
CA GLU A 77 -7.08 -13.40 -8.28
C GLU A 77 -6.32 -14.72 -8.10
N TYR A 78 -5.37 -14.77 -7.17
CA TYR A 78 -4.64 -16.00 -6.86
C TYR A 78 -5.56 -17.09 -6.29
N ARG A 79 -6.52 -16.76 -5.43
CA ARG A 79 -7.48 -17.75 -4.90
C ARG A 79 -8.39 -18.31 -5.99
N GLN A 80 -8.78 -17.49 -6.96
CA GLN A 80 -9.67 -17.89 -8.04
C GLN A 80 -8.96 -18.71 -9.13
N SER A 81 -7.80 -18.24 -9.57
CA SER A 81 -7.16 -18.71 -10.80
C SER A 81 -5.81 -19.42 -10.57
N ARG A 82 -5.31 -19.41 -9.32
CA ARG A 82 -4.07 -20.09 -8.89
C ARG A 82 -2.91 -19.81 -9.86
N ASP A 83 -2.45 -20.81 -10.59
CA ASP A 83 -1.25 -20.75 -11.42
C ASP A 83 -1.35 -19.75 -12.58
N SER A 84 -2.56 -19.43 -13.06
CA SER A 84 -2.74 -18.45 -14.14
C SER A 84 -2.86 -17.00 -13.64
N SER A 85 -2.98 -16.78 -12.33
CA SER A 85 -2.96 -15.43 -11.74
C SER A 85 -1.57 -14.80 -11.77
N GLU A 86 -1.49 -13.47 -11.61
CA GLU A 86 -0.23 -12.73 -11.53
C GLU A 86 0.70 -13.31 -10.43
N LEU A 87 0.20 -13.44 -9.20
CA LEU A 87 0.96 -14.00 -8.08
C LEU A 87 1.36 -15.46 -8.34
N GLY A 88 0.48 -16.27 -8.93
CA GLY A 88 0.78 -17.67 -9.27
C GLY A 88 1.95 -17.77 -10.24
N ARG A 89 1.97 -16.94 -11.28
CA ARG A 89 3.06 -16.87 -12.27
C ARG A 89 4.38 -16.38 -11.65
N ILE A 90 4.32 -15.40 -10.75
CA ILE A 90 5.48 -14.92 -9.98
C ILE A 90 6.07 -16.07 -9.16
N LEU A 91 5.24 -16.79 -8.39
CA LEU A 91 5.68 -17.91 -7.56
C LEU A 91 6.26 -19.06 -8.38
N ALA A 92 5.62 -19.43 -9.49
CA ALA A 92 6.13 -20.47 -10.38
C ALA A 92 7.50 -20.08 -10.97
N THR A 93 7.67 -18.83 -11.38
CA THR A 93 8.94 -18.31 -11.89
C THR A 93 10.01 -18.29 -10.80
N ALA A 94 9.67 -17.84 -9.60
CA ALA A 94 10.60 -17.81 -8.46
C ALA A 94 11.07 -19.23 -8.08
N ASN A 95 10.16 -20.21 -8.05
CA ASN A 95 10.50 -21.62 -7.83
C ASN A 95 11.46 -22.14 -8.89
N ARG A 96 11.16 -21.88 -10.17
CA ARG A 96 12.02 -22.29 -11.28
C ARG A 96 13.42 -21.65 -11.19
N LEU A 97 13.51 -20.37 -10.86
CA LEU A 97 14.81 -19.69 -10.70
C LEU A 97 15.60 -20.31 -9.55
N ARG A 98 14.99 -20.49 -8.37
CA ARG A 98 15.63 -21.13 -7.21
C ARG A 98 16.23 -22.50 -7.58
N ASP A 99 15.53 -23.27 -8.40
CA ASP A 99 15.96 -24.63 -8.75
C ASP A 99 17.03 -24.65 -9.86
N GLN A 100 17.24 -23.54 -10.59
CA GLN A 100 18.10 -23.48 -11.78
C GLN A 100 19.36 -22.64 -11.61
N VAL A 101 19.39 -21.70 -10.65
CA VAL A 101 20.52 -20.78 -10.50
C VAL A 101 20.98 -20.68 -9.06
N ASP A 102 22.29 -20.60 -8.87
CA ASP A 102 22.88 -20.38 -7.54
C ASP A 102 22.65 -18.94 -7.05
N ARG A 103 22.56 -17.98 -7.97
CA ARG A 103 22.53 -16.54 -7.69
C ARG A 103 21.57 -15.81 -8.62
N VAL A 104 20.87 -14.83 -8.07
CA VAL A 104 20.01 -13.90 -8.80
C VAL A 104 20.60 -12.50 -8.66
N VAL A 105 20.82 -11.82 -9.79
CA VAL A 105 21.26 -10.41 -9.82
C VAL A 105 20.07 -9.56 -10.24
N VAL A 106 19.63 -8.65 -9.37
CA VAL A 106 18.56 -7.70 -9.66
C VAL A 106 19.18 -6.38 -10.09
N LEU A 107 18.94 -5.96 -11.33
CA LEU A 107 19.38 -4.67 -11.86
C LEU A 107 18.20 -3.69 -11.79
N GLY A 108 18.20 -2.84 -10.78
CA GLY A 108 17.14 -1.87 -10.53
C GLY A 108 17.66 -0.63 -9.81
N ILE A 109 16.89 0.45 -9.86
CA ILE A 109 17.17 1.70 -9.15
C ILE A 109 15.86 2.27 -8.57
N GLY A 110 15.96 3.09 -7.52
CA GLY A 110 14.80 3.72 -6.87
C GLY A 110 13.87 2.67 -6.26
N GLY A 111 12.56 2.79 -6.51
CA GLY A 111 11.54 1.84 -6.04
C GLY A 111 11.65 0.43 -6.63
N SER A 112 12.46 0.25 -7.69
CA SER A 112 12.75 -1.09 -8.24
C SER A 112 13.95 -1.77 -7.56
N TYR A 113 14.46 -1.21 -6.45
CA TYR A 113 15.60 -1.73 -5.69
C TYR A 113 15.40 -1.62 -4.16
N MET A 114 14.94 -0.46 -3.68
CA MET A 114 14.67 -0.21 -2.26
C MET A 114 13.49 -1.01 -1.75
#